data_AF-Q284T8-F1
#
_entry.id   AF-Q284T8-F1
#
_cell.length_a   1.000
_cell.length_b   1.000
_cell.length_c   1.000
_cell.angle_alpha   90.00
_cell.angle_beta   90.00
_cell.angle_gamma   90.00
#
_symmetry.space_group_name_H-M   'P 1'
#
loop_
_entity.id
_entity.type
_entity.pdbx_description
1 polymer ?
#
loop_
_entity_poly.entity_id
_entity_poly.type
_entity_poly.pdbx_seq_one_letter_code
_entity_poly.pdbx_strand_id
1 'polypeptide(L)'
;MISKSHKQSSNHLQQHRSAEPDCWFSLEKIDAAYHWLCNQRRHYPPDSDIWHLRFHWPRYRTDVFQALSANSFALNPQLHLVKMDGRHLHCWSSIDALVLKLLAWHLGALLPTSKRCTHLKGHGGLKQTVRQVYDALGQYAFVCKTDVKGYYESIDQALLLQQLSPFLPDKQVWRLIYHYVHRVVERGGNFNDINQGICRGCPLSPVIAALHVIAEGVETQEQKALLQKMGCQAFQGYLFGRPCRIEDLD
;
A
#
# COMPACT_ATOMS: atom_id res chain seq x y z
N MET A 1 -64.84 -5.42 1.51
CA MET A 1 -64.04 -6.53 0.97
C MET A 1 -63.41 -6.10 -0.35
N ILE A 2 -62.07 -5.95 -0.36
CA ILE A 2 -61.13 -6.47 -1.39
C ILE A 2 -61.43 -6.06 -2.86
N SER A 3 -60.58 -5.44 -3.67
CA SER A 3 -59.17 -5.02 -3.59
C SER A 3 -58.90 -4.12 -4.81
N LYS A 4 -57.93 -3.20 -4.68
CA LYS A 4 -57.31 -2.50 -5.81
C LYS A 4 -56.40 -3.49 -6.54
N SER A 5 -56.49 -3.59 -7.87
CA SER A 5 -55.52 -4.35 -8.68
C SER A 5 -54.76 -3.41 -9.60
N HIS A 6 -53.53 -3.11 -9.19
CA HIS A 6 -52.44 -2.67 -10.07
C HIS A 6 -52.06 -3.80 -11.01
N LYS A 7 -51.69 -3.47 -12.26
CA LYS A 7 -50.56 -4.14 -12.92
C LYS A 7 -49.87 -3.17 -13.88
N GLN A 8 -48.72 -2.72 -13.41
CA GLN A 8 -47.70 -1.95 -14.10
C GLN A 8 -47.00 -2.79 -15.17
N SER A 9 -46.71 -2.12 -16.29
CA SER A 9 -45.45 -2.13 -17.04
C SER A 9 -44.57 -3.38 -16.98
N SER A 10 -44.73 -4.25 -17.98
CA SER A 10 -43.64 -5.13 -18.44
C SER A 10 -42.85 -4.43 -19.53
N ASN A 11 -41.75 -3.78 -19.16
CA ASN A 11 -40.60 -3.52 -20.05
C ASN A 11 -39.44 -2.97 -19.23
N HIS A 12 -38.66 -3.86 -18.60
CA HIS A 12 -37.26 -3.61 -18.25
C HIS A 12 -36.58 -4.93 -17.89
N LEU A 13 -36.23 -5.70 -18.92
CA LEU A 13 -35.17 -6.70 -18.85
C LEU A 13 -34.13 -6.30 -19.91
N GLN A 14 -33.39 -5.25 -19.60
CA GLN A 14 -32.23 -4.81 -20.35
C GLN A 14 -31.01 -4.94 -19.46
N GLN A 15 -30.15 -5.88 -19.86
CA GLN A 15 -28.70 -5.83 -19.68
C GLN A 15 -28.19 -5.80 -18.24
N HIS A 16 -28.19 -6.99 -17.62
CA HIS A 16 -27.11 -7.34 -16.69
C HIS A 16 -25.83 -7.52 -17.53
N ARG A 17 -25.16 -6.40 -17.85
CA ARG A 17 -23.80 -6.40 -18.39
C ARG A 17 -22.91 -6.82 -17.23
N SER A 18 -22.47 -8.07 -17.24
CA SER A 18 -21.38 -8.56 -16.39
C SER A 18 -20.20 -7.62 -16.62
N ALA A 19 -19.89 -6.75 -15.65
CA ALA A 19 -18.67 -5.97 -15.71
C ALA A 19 -17.51 -6.95 -15.60
N GLU A 20 -16.76 -7.14 -16.68
CA GLU A 20 -15.43 -7.76 -16.58
C GLU A 20 -14.66 -7.05 -15.45
N PRO A 21 -13.93 -7.78 -14.60
CA PRO A 21 -13.11 -7.14 -13.58
C PRO A 21 -12.14 -6.19 -14.28
N ASP A 22 -12.31 -4.89 -14.02
CA ASP A 22 -11.55 -3.83 -14.67
C ASP A 22 -10.05 -4.12 -14.51
N CYS A 23 -9.38 -4.44 -15.62
CA CYS A 23 -7.99 -4.89 -15.60
C CYS A 23 -7.13 -3.83 -14.88
N TRP A 24 -6.32 -4.26 -13.91
CA TRP A 24 -5.56 -3.36 -13.05
C TRP A 24 -4.44 -2.61 -13.80
N PHE A 25 -4.12 -3.04 -15.03
CA PHE A 25 -3.23 -2.36 -15.96
C PHE A 25 -3.90 -2.18 -17.34
N SER A 26 -3.46 -1.15 -18.05
CA SER A 26 -3.77 -0.91 -19.45
C SER A 26 -2.66 -0.03 -20.02
N LEU A 27 -2.57 0.09 -21.35
CA LEU A 27 -1.60 1.02 -21.96
C LEU A 27 -1.78 2.45 -21.44
N GLU A 28 -3.03 2.91 -21.27
CA GLU A 28 -3.33 4.23 -20.71
C GLU A 28 -2.88 4.37 -19.25
N LYS A 29 -3.15 3.36 -18.40
CA LYS A 29 -2.71 3.34 -17.00
C LYS A 29 -1.17 3.33 -16.93
N ILE A 30 -0.50 2.58 -17.82
CA ILE A 30 0.96 2.53 -17.95
C ILE A 30 1.52 3.90 -18.34
N ASP A 31 0.94 4.58 -19.32
CA ASP A 31 1.34 5.93 -19.74
C ASP A 31 1.14 6.95 -18.60
N ALA A 32 0.04 6.86 -17.87
CA ALA A 32 -0.19 7.70 -16.70
C ALA A 32 0.84 7.44 -15.58
N ALA A 33 1.20 6.17 -15.33
CA ALA A 33 2.22 5.80 -14.36
C ALA A 33 3.62 6.29 -14.80
N TYR A 34 3.92 6.24 -16.10
CA TYR A 34 5.14 6.81 -16.68
C TYR A 34 5.23 8.32 -16.50
N HIS A 35 4.18 9.07 -16.80
CA HIS A 35 4.16 10.52 -16.57
C HIS A 35 4.35 10.87 -15.09
N TRP A 36 3.71 10.12 -14.19
CA TRP A 36 3.95 10.26 -12.75
C TRP A 36 5.43 10.00 -12.41
N LEU A 37 6.02 8.92 -12.92
CA LEU A 37 7.42 8.53 -12.66
C LEU A 37 8.39 9.60 -13.16
N CYS A 38 8.18 10.12 -14.37
CA CYS A 38 8.96 11.21 -14.95
C CYS A 38 8.96 12.45 -14.06
N ASN A 39 7.81 12.80 -13.48
CA ASN A 39 7.71 13.92 -12.56
C ASN A 39 8.42 13.63 -11.22
N GLN A 40 8.27 12.43 -10.67
CA GLN A 40 8.91 12.05 -9.40
C GLN A 40 10.44 11.98 -9.50
N ARG A 41 10.96 11.48 -10.62
CA ARG A 41 12.40 11.27 -10.84
C ARG A 41 13.04 12.35 -11.70
N ARG A 42 12.45 13.55 -11.79
CA ARG A 42 12.93 14.65 -12.68
C ARG A 42 14.30 15.22 -12.30
N HIS A 43 14.72 15.07 -11.04
CA HIS A 43 16.00 15.58 -10.53
C HIS A 43 16.96 14.46 -10.14
N TYR A 44 16.76 13.25 -10.66
CA TYR A 44 17.69 12.16 -10.43
C TYR A 44 19.02 12.44 -11.16
N PRO A 45 20.15 11.91 -10.66
CA PRO A 45 21.46 12.17 -11.25
C PRO A 45 21.56 11.55 -12.67
N PRO A 46 22.48 12.02 -13.53
CA PRO A 46 22.56 11.61 -14.94
C PRO A 46 22.80 10.11 -15.17
N ASP A 47 23.39 9.41 -14.20
CA ASP A 47 23.66 7.97 -14.19
C ASP A 47 22.47 7.11 -13.75
N SER A 48 21.34 7.73 -13.38
CA SER A 48 20.13 7.02 -13.00
C SER A 48 19.43 6.33 -14.18
N ASP A 49 18.89 5.14 -13.91
CA ASP A 49 18.16 4.30 -14.89
C ASP A 49 16.93 4.97 -15.51
N ILE A 50 16.39 6.02 -14.89
CA ILE A 50 15.23 6.76 -15.40
C ILE A 50 15.51 7.38 -16.77
N TRP A 51 16.73 7.84 -17.03
CA TRP A 51 17.06 8.51 -18.29
C TRP A 51 17.09 7.52 -19.45
N HIS A 52 17.61 6.33 -19.20
CA HIS A 52 17.55 5.22 -20.15
C HIS A 52 16.10 4.79 -20.44
N LEU A 53 15.27 4.68 -19.38
CA LEU A 53 13.84 4.36 -19.53
C LEU A 53 13.10 5.39 -20.38
N ARG A 54 13.34 6.70 -20.14
CA ARG A 54 12.71 7.78 -20.91
C ARG A 54 13.11 7.75 -22.38
N PHE A 55 14.40 7.57 -22.65
CA PHE A 55 14.92 7.54 -24.01
C PHE A 55 14.33 6.37 -24.81
N HIS A 56 14.17 5.21 -24.18
CA HIS A 56 13.63 4.01 -24.81
C HIS A 56 12.14 3.75 -24.49
N TRP A 57 11.39 4.76 -24.06
CA TRP A 57 10.02 4.59 -23.57
C TRP A 57 9.08 3.83 -24.53
N PRO A 58 9.08 4.09 -25.85
CA PRO A 58 8.20 3.36 -26.78
C PRO A 58 8.36 1.83 -26.72
N ARG A 59 9.60 1.36 -26.50
CA ARG A 59 9.91 -0.06 -26.31
C ARG A 59 9.44 -0.54 -24.94
N TYR A 60 9.89 0.11 -23.86
CA TYR A 60 9.55 -0.30 -22.49
C TYR A 60 8.03 -0.30 -22.22
N ARG A 61 7.30 0.64 -22.81
CA ARG A 61 5.83 0.69 -22.77
C ARG A 61 5.19 -0.60 -23.26
N THR A 62 5.66 -1.09 -24.41
CA THR A 62 5.16 -2.32 -25.03
C THR A 62 5.62 -3.55 -24.26
N ASP A 63 6.90 -3.59 -23.87
CA ASP A 63 7.49 -4.70 -23.13
C ASP A 63 6.80 -4.91 -21.78
N VAL A 64 6.52 -3.84 -21.03
CA VAL A 64 5.77 -3.91 -19.75
C VAL A 64 4.35 -4.41 -19.98
N PHE A 65 3.66 -3.87 -20.98
CA PHE A 65 2.29 -4.30 -21.27
C PHE A 65 2.24 -5.80 -21.62
N GLN A 66 3.16 -6.26 -22.46
CA GLN A 66 3.26 -7.68 -22.84
C GLN A 66 3.63 -8.55 -21.64
N ALA A 67 4.59 -8.14 -20.81
CA ALA A 67 5.02 -8.90 -19.63
C ALA A 67 3.91 -9.00 -18.58
N LEU A 68 3.12 -7.94 -18.38
CA LEU A 68 1.94 -7.97 -17.52
C LEU A 68 0.83 -8.84 -18.13
N SER A 69 0.56 -8.72 -19.43
CA SER A 69 -0.45 -9.54 -20.11
C SER A 69 -0.11 -11.03 -20.09
N ALA A 70 1.17 -11.38 -20.22
CA ALA A 70 1.66 -12.76 -20.20
C ALA A 70 1.91 -13.30 -18.79
N ASN A 71 1.64 -12.52 -17.74
CA ASN A 71 1.96 -12.86 -16.36
C ASN A 71 3.43 -13.27 -16.15
N SER A 72 4.36 -12.60 -16.84
CA SER A 72 5.81 -12.86 -16.78
C SER A 72 6.60 -11.72 -16.13
N PHE A 73 5.98 -10.58 -15.85
CA PHE A 73 6.64 -9.49 -15.13
C PHE A 73 7.07 -9.93 -13.71
N ALA A 74 8.32 -9.65 -13.36
CA ALA A 74 8.90 -9.87 -12.05
C ALA A 74 9.68 -8.62 -11.63
N LEU A 75 9.61 -8.27 -10.35
CA LEU A 75 10.35 -7.15 -9.80
C LEU A 75 11.85 -7.48 -9.73
N ASN A 76 12.71 -6.53 -10.10
CA ASN A 76 14.16 -6.70 -9.97
C ASN A 76 14.61 -6.49 -8.52
N PRO A 77 15.77 -7.03 -8.12
CA PRO A 77 16.40 -6.65 -6.86
C PRO A 77 16.53 -5.14 -6.72
N GLN A 78 16.35 -4.65 -5.50
CA GLN A 78 16.49 -3.25 -5.19
C GLN A 78 17.94 -2.80 -5.37
N LEU A 79 18.10 -1.62 -5.97
CA LEU A 79 19.38 -0.95 -6.08
C LEU A 79 19.76 -0.37 -4.73
N HIS A 80 21.02 -0.57 -4.34
CA HIS A 80 21.60 0.05 -3.16
C HIS A 80 22.30 1.37 -3.52
N LEU A 81 21.74 2.49 -3.10
CA LEU A 81 22.27 3.83 -3.30
C LEU A 81 22.94 4.37 -2.03
N VAL A 82 24.06 5.08 -2.21
CA VAL A 82 24.73 5.81 -1.12
C VAL A 82 24.59 7.30 -1.40
N LYS A 83 23.99 8.03 -0.46
CA LYS A 83 23.90 9.49 -0.53
C LYS A 83 25.24 10.14 -0.21
N MET A 84 25.40 11.40 -0.60
CA MET A 84 26.59 12.20 -0.30
C MET A 84 26.85 12.38 1.21
N ASP A 85 25.82 12.23 2.04
CA ASP A 85 25.93 12.26 3.50
C ASP A 85 26.23 10.87 4.12
N GLY A 86 26.55 9.86 3.30
CA GLY A 86 26.84 8.50 3.73
C GLY A 86 25.60 7.66 4.05
N ARG A 87 24.38 8.18 3.92
CA ARG A 87 23.16 7.40 4.16
C ARG A 87 22.92 6.38 3.05
N HIS A 88 22.62 5.16 3.45
CA HIS A 88 22.25 4.05 2.57
C HIS A 88 20.75 4.10 2.27
N LEU A 89 20.38 4.02 0.99
CA LEU A 89 19.00 3.92 0.53
C LEU A 89 18.84 2.70 -0.37
N HIS A 90 17.74 1.98 -0.20
CA HIS A 90 17.32 0.95 -1.15
C HIS A 90 16.20 1.51 -2.01
N CYS A 91 16.32 1.39 -3.33
CA CYS A 91 15.28 1.85 -4.24
C CYS A 91 15.00 0.82 -5.33
N TRP A 92 13.74 0.72 -5.71
CA TRP A 92 13.33 -0.02 -6.90
C TRP A 92 13.83 0.67 -8.17
N SER A 93 14.12 -0.12 -9.21
CA SER A 93 14.37 0.39 -10.55
C SER A 93 13.22 1.28 -11.03
N SER A 94 13.46 2.10 -12.04
CA SER A 94 12.46 2.98 -12.64
C SER A 94 11.28 2.18 -13.22
N ILE A 95 11.54 1.02 -13.83
CA ILE A 95 10.48 0.17 -14.39
C ILE A 95 9.66 -0.50 -13.29
N ASP A 96 10.31 -0.96 -12.21
CA ASP A 96 9.61 -1.55 -11.06
C ASP A 96 8.79 -0.51 -10.33
N ALA A 97 9.33 0.71 -10.14
CA ALA A 97 8.59 1.81 -9.54
C ALA A 97 7.35 2.21 -10.36
N LEU A 98 7.38 2.06 -11.68
CA LEU A 98 6.22 2.24 -12.55
C LEU A 98 5.15 1.19 -12.26
N VAL A 99 5.52 -0.11 -12.24
CA VAL A 99 4.56 -1.19 -11.97
C VAL A 99 4.02 -1.12 -10.54
N LEU A 100 4.88 -0.80 -9.56
CA LEU A 100 4.46 -0.54 -8.18
C LEU A 100 3.49 0.65 -8.09
N LYS A 101 3.58 1.63 -9.00
CA LYS A 101 2.61 2.74 -9.06
C LYS A 101 1.24 2.28 -9.56
N LEU A 102 1.21 1.41 -10.56
CA LEU A 102 -0.03 0.78 -11.03
C LEU A 102 -0.69 -0.02 -9.91
N LEU A 103 0.10 -0.86 -9.22
CA LEU A 103 -0.35 -1.61 -8.06
C LEU A 103 -0.87 -0.69 -6.95
N ALA A 104 -0.19 0.42 -6.69
CA ALA A 104 -0.64 1.38 -5.67
C ALA A 104 -2.01 1.98 -5.99
N TRP A 105 -2.30 2.26 -7.27
CA TRP A 105 -3.63 2.73 -7.68
C TRP A 105 -4.68 1.65 -7.58
N HIS A 106 -4.36 0.44 -8.05
CA HIS A 106 -5.28 -0.70 -7.99
C HIS A 106 -5.62 -1.06 -6.55
N LEU A 107 -4.60 -1.25 -5.70
CA LEU A 107 -4.79 -1.58 -4.29
C LEU A 107 -5.39 -0.43 -3.49
N GLY A 108 -5.11 0.82 -3.86
CA GLY A 108 -5.74 1.98 -3.22
C GLY A 108 -7.26 2.00 -3.40
N ALA A 109 -7.79 1.42 -4.48
CA ALA A 109 -9.23 1.28 -4.70
C ALA A 109 -9.82 0.02 -4.05
N LEU A 110 -9.00 -1.02 -3.88
CA LEU A 110 -9.43 -2.34 -3.40
C LEU A 110 -9.37 -2.49 -1.88
N LEU A 111 -8.33 -1.96 -1.25
CA LEU A 111 -8.06 -2.16 0.17
C LEU A 111 -8.97 -1.28 1.04
N PRO A 112 -9.52 -1.82 2.15
CA PRO A 112 -10.34 -1.06 3.07
C PRO A 112 -9.45 -0.12 3.91
N THR A 113 -9.19 1.08 3.39
CA THR A 113 -8.39 2.09 4.09
C THR A 113 -9.30 3.07 4.82
N SER A 114 -8.96 3.39 6.07
CA SER A 114 -9.70 4.37 6.86
C SER A 114 -9.46 5.79 6.35
N LYS A 115 -10.52 6.62 6.28
CA LYS A 115 -10.38 8.06 6.00
C LYS A 115 -9.51 8.80 7.03
N ARG A 116 -9.26 8.19 8.19
CA ARG A 116 -8.36 8.71 9.23
C ARG A 116 -6.88 8.55 8.86
N CYS A 117 -6.55 7.70 7.88
CA CYS A 117 -5.21 7.62 7.29
C CYS A 117 -4.97 8.83 6.38
N THR A 118 -4.67 9.98 6.98
CA THR A 118 -4.64 11.26 6.25
C THR A 118 -3.41 11.43 5.35
N HIS A 119 -2.42 10.55 5.45
CA HIS A 119 -1.27 10.50 4.54
C HIS A 119 -1.65 10.03 3.12
N LEU A 120 -2.80 9.36 2.98
CA LEU A 120 -3.29 8.93 1.68
C LEU A 120 -3.90 10.10 0.90
N LYS A 121 -3.73 10.07 -0.43
CA LYS A 121 -4.29 11.09 -1.32
C LYS A 121 -5.82 11.08 -1.21
N GLY A 122 -6.41 12.25 -0.97
CA GLY A 122 -7.86 12.42 -0.84
C GLY A 122 -8.39 12.36 0.60
N HIS A 123 -7.54 12.08 1.60
CA HIS A 123 -7.94 11.99 3.02
C HIS A 123 -7.62 13.28 3.81
N GLY A 124 -7.45 14.41 3.12
CA GLY A 124 -7.25 15.74 3.70
C GLY A 124 -5.79 16.14 3.97
N GLY A 125 -4.87 15.19 4.12
CA GLY A 125 -3.45 15.49 4.29
C GLY A 125 -3.10 16.15 5.63
N LEU A 126 -1.80 16.32 5.86
CA LEU A 126 -1.24 16.80 7.13
C LEU A 126 -1.85 18.12 7.60
N LYS A 127 -1.93 19.13 6.71
CA LYS A 127 -2.41 20.47 7.06
C LYS A 127 -3.86 20.46 7.55
N GLN A 128 -4.72 19.67 6.91
CA GLN A 128 -6.12 19.56 7.32
C GLN A 128 -6.22 18.80 8.65
N THR A 129 -5.47 17.71 8.82
CA THR A 129 -5.45 16.96 10.09
C THR A 129 -5.02 17.84 11.25
N VAL A 130 -3.96 18.64 11.10
CA VAL A 130 -3.49 19.53 12.17
C VAL A 130 -4.57 20.55 12.56
N ARG A 131 -5.27 21.14 11.59
CA ARG A 131 -6.39 22.05 11.88
C ARG A 131 -7.53 21.35 12.61
N GLN A 132 -7.96 20.18 12.12
CA GLN A 132 -9.02 19.39 12.75
C GLN A 132 -8.68 19.00 14.19
N VAL A 133 -7.44 18.60 14.45
CA VAL A 133 -6.98 18.31 15.81
C VAL A 133 -7.03 19.58 16.65
N TYR A 134 -6.50 20.70 16.15
CA TYR A 134 -6.49 21.98 16.87
C TYR A 134 -7.89 22.47 17.23
N ASP A 135 -8.83 22.41 16.28
CA ASP A 135 -10.24 22.81 16.48
C ASP A 135 -10.96 21.91 17.51
N ALA A 136 -10.53 20.65 17.62
CA ALA A 136 -11.10 19.68 18.56
C ALA A 136 -10.43 19.70 19.95
N LEU A 137 -9.26 20.35 20.12
CA LEU A 137 -8.50 20.32 21.39
C LEU A 137 -9.33 20.76 22.59
N GLY A 138 -10.16 21.79 22.45
CA GLY A 138 -11.01 22.28 23.55
C GLY A 138 -12.08 21.31 24.03
N GLN A 139 -12.35 20.23 23.29
CA GLN A 139 -13.35 19.21 23.63
C GLN A 139 -12.76 18.06 24.47
N TYR A 140 -11.44 17.97 24.60
CA TYR A 140 -10.75 16.86 25.23
C TYR A 140 -9.81 17.35 26.33
N ALA A 141 -9.86 16.72 27.50
CA ALA A 141 -8.98 17.07 28.63
C ALA A 141 -7.54 16.55 28.45
N PHE A 142 -7.33 15.52 27.63
CA PHE A 142 -6.03 14.86 27.46
C PHE A 142 -5.77 14.52 25.99
N VAL A 143 -4.49 14.53 25.60
CA VAL A 143 -4.02 14.13 24.26
C VAL A 143 -2.95 13.05 24.41
N CYS A 144 -3.18 11.89 23.78
CA CYS A 144 -2.18 10.83 23.70
C CYS A 144 -1.41 10.97 22.39
N LYS A 145 -0.09 11.19 22.48
CA LYS A 145 0.81 11.17 21.32
C LYS A 145 1.52 9.82 21.29
N THR A 146 1.31 9.07 20.21
CA THR A 146 2.02 7.83 19.92
C THR A 146 2.81 7.99 18.63
N ASP A 147 4.01 7.41 18.56
CA ASP A 147 4.85 7.37 17.36
C ASP A 147 5.50 6.00 17.27
N VAL A 148 5.44 5.38 16.08
CA VAL A 148 6.06 4.07 15.86
C VAL A 148 7.44 4.29 15.28
N LYS A 149 8.46 4.19 16.12
CA LYS A 149 9.86 4.30 15.70
C LYS A 149 10.14 3.27 14.62
N GLY A 150 10.59 3.75 13.47
CA GLY A 150 10.98 2.87 12.38
C GLY A 150 9.82 2.12 11.74
N TYR A 151 8.57 2.57 11.87
CA TYR A 151 7.34 1.92 11.38
C TYR A 151 7.50 0.99 10.16
N TYR A 152 7.95 1.49 9.01
CA TYR A 152 8.09 0.65 7.81
C TYR A 152 9.11 -0.49 7.93
N GLU A 153 10.17 -0.31 8.73
CA GLU A 153 11.22 -1.32 8.97
C GLU A 153 10.74 -2.37 9.97
N SER A 154 9.80 -2.05 10.87
CA SER A 154 9.31 -2.98 11.89
C SER A 154 8.12 -3.83 11.44
N ILE A 155 7.46 -3.51 10.32
CA ILE A 155 6.31 -4.28 9.81
C ILE A 155 6.64 -5.77 9.70
N ASP A 156 5.82 -6.59 10.34
CA ASP A 156 5.86 -8.04 10.22
C ASP A 156 5.31 -8.47 8.85
N GLN A 157 6.16 -9.13 8.06
CA GLN A 157 5.85 -9.50 6.68
C GLN A 157 4.78 -10.61 6.62
N ALA A 158 4.81 -11.57 7.54
CA ALA A 158 3.85 -12.68 7.55
C ALA A 158 2.45 -12.18 7.93
N LEU A 159 2.35 -11.35 8.98
CA LEU A 159 1.11 -10.72 9.39
C LEU A 159 0.57 -9.81 8.29
N LEU A 160 1.44 -9.03 7.64
CA LEU A 160 1.05 -8.18 6.52
C LEU A 160 0.45 -8.99 5.36
N LEU A 161 1.10 -10.09 4.96
CA LEU A 161 0.60 -10.94 3.89
C LEU A 161 -0.71 -11.62 4.28
N GLN A 162 -0.85 -12.07 5.54
CA GLN A 162 -2.11 -12.61 6.06
C GLN A 162 -3.23 -11.58 5.96
N GLN A 163 -2.99 -10.32 6.32
CA GLN A 163 -3.95 -9.22 6.21
C GLN A 163 -4.33 -8.89 4.76
N LEU A 164 -3.38 -9.01 3.82
CA LEU A 164 -3.62 -8.74 2.40
C LEU A 164 -4.37 -9.87 1.68
N SER A 165 -4.16 -11.11 2.11
CA SER A 165 -4.67 -12.31 1.44
C SER A 165 -6.18 -12.30 1.11
N PRO A 166 -7.09 -11.81 1.98
CA PRO A 166 -8.52 -11.82 1.68
C PRO A 166 -8.91 -10.86 0.56
N PHE A 167 -8.08 -9.84 0.30
CA PHE A 167 -8.36 -8.79 -0.68
C PHE A 167 -7.73 -9.06 -2.04
N LEU A 168 -6.79 -10.01 -2.16
CA LEU A 168 -5.98 -10.21 -3.36
C LEU A 168 -6.23 -11.59 -4.00
N PRO A 169 -7.40 -11.82 -4.64
CA PRO A 169 -7.69 -13.09 -5.32
C PRO A 169 -6.89 -13.27 -6.62
N ASP A 170 -6.40 -12.18 -7.22
CA ASP A 170 -5.61 -12.22 -8.44
C ASP A 170 -4.18 -12.74 -8.16
N LYS A 171 -3.82 -13.87 -8.80
CA LYS A 171 -2.53 -14.55 -8.59
C LYS A 171 -1.34 -13.72 -9.07
N GLN A 172 -1.49 -12.92 -10.12
CA GLN A 172 -0.42 -12.06 -10.61
C GLN A 172 -0.16 -10.94 -9.61
N VAL A 173 -1.20 -10.26 -9.15
CA VAL A 173 -1.10 -9.20 -8.13
C VAL A 173 -0.50 -9.77 -6.85
N TRP A 174 -0.97 -10.95 -6.40
CA TRP A 174 -0.39 -11.63 -5.24
C TRP A 174 1.10 -11.91 -5.40
N ARG A 175 1.53 -12.44 -6.56
CA ARG A 175 2.96 -12.71 -6.83
C ARG A 175 3.81 -11.44 -6.76
N LEU A 176 3.33 -10.35 -7.35
CA LEU A 176 4.04 -9.07 -7.32
C LEU A 176 4.10 -8.49 -5.90
N ILE A 177 3.04 -8.65 -5.12
CA ILE A 177 3.00 -8.24 -3.71
C ILE A 177 3.96 -9.08 -2.87
N TYR A 178 3.99 -10.39 -3.09
CA TYR A 178 4.92 -11.29 -2.43
C TYR A 178 6.38 -10.89 -2.71
N HIS A 179 6.75 -10.64 -3.96
CA HIS A 179 8.10 -10.14 -4.32
C HIS A 179 8.39 -8.74 -3.76
N TYR A 180 7.38 -7.87 -3.68
CA TYR A 180 7.52 -6.54 -3.09
C TYR A 180 7.83 -6.61 -1.57
N VAL A 181 7.15 -7.53 -0.86
CA VAL A 181 7.36 -7.75 0.58
C VAL A 181 8.70 -8.45 0.82
N HIS A 182 8.91 -9.60 0.19
CA HIS A 182 10.15 -10.39 0.24
C HIS A 182 11.19 -9.88 -0.76
N ARG A 183 11.57 -8.61 -0.61
CA ARG A 183 12.50 -7.93 -1.50
C ARG A 183 13.93 -8.41 -1.30
N VAL A 184 14.68 -8.44 -2.39
CA VAL A 184 16.12 -8.65 -2.42
C VAL A 184 16.81 -7.32 -2.66
N VAL A 185 17.95 -7.07 -2.02
CA VAL A 185 18.81 -5.91 -2.27
C VAL A 185 20.10 -6.39 -2.92
N GLU A 186 20.48 -5.75 -4.02
CA GLU A 186 21.75 -6.00 -4.71
C GLU A 186 22.79 -4.93 -4.33
N ARG A 187 23.99 -5.38 -3.96
CA ARG A 187 25.14 -4.51 -3.68
C ARG A 187 26.44 -5.13 -4.18
N GLY A 188 26.93 -4.62 -5.31
CA GLY A 188 28.23 -5.03 -5.87
C GLY A 188 28.24 -6.50 -6.27
N GLY A 189 27.12 -6.99 -6.81
CA GLY A 189 26.92 -8.39 -7.18
C GLY A 189 26.48 -9.30 -6.03
N ASN A 190 26.39 -8.80 -4.80
CA ASN A 190 25.88 -9.57 -3.66
C ASN A 190 24.38 -9.34 -3.49
N PHE A 191 23.63 -10.42 -3.38
CA PHE A 191 22.18 -10.41 -3.18
C PHE A 191 21.86 -10.74 -1.72
N ASN A 192 21.06 -9.90 -1.08
CA ASN A 192 20.65 -10.08 0.31
C ASN A 192 19.12 -10.02 0.42
N ASP A 193 18.53 -11.05 0.99
CA ASP A 193 17.09 -11.09 1.28
C ASP A 193 16.76 -10.16 2.44
N ILE A 194 15.67 -9.41 2.30
CA ILE A 194 15.14 -8.56 3.38
C ILE A 194 13.81 -9.14 3.88
N ASN A 195 13.90 -9.87 4.98
CA ASN A 195 12.78 -10.60 5.59
C ASN A 195 12.01 -9.81 6.67
N GLN A 196 12.31 -8.51 6.84
CA GLN A 196 11.60 -7.63 7.77
C GLN A 196 11.22 -6.30 7.11
N GLY A 197 10.04 -5.79 7.47
CA GLY A 197 9.56 -4.50 7.03
C GLY A 197 9.24 -4.44 5.53
N ILE A 198 8.92 -3.24 5.05
CA ILE A 198 8.68 -2.95 3.64
C ILE A 198 9.57 -1.80 3.16
N CYS A 199 9.78 -1.71 1.84
CA CYS A 199 10.56 -0.63 1.24
C CYS A 199 9.97 0.74 1.58
N ARG A 200 10.80 1.66 2.05
CA ARG A 200 10.43 3.08 2.21
C ARG A 200 10.53 3.80 0.87
N GLY A 201 9.71 4.84 0.67
CA GLY A 201 9.85 5.76 -0.46
C GLY A 201 9.45 5.20 -1.83
N CYS A 202 8.76 4.07 -1.89
CA CYS A 202 8.14 3.58 -3.13
C CYS A 202 6.66 4.00 -3.19
N PRO A 203 6.02 4.02 -4.37
CA PRO A 203 4.62 4.44 -4.49
C PRO A 203 3.62 3.52 -3.79
N LEU A 204 3.99 2.25 -3.59
CA LEU A 204 3.13 1.22 -3.00
C LEU A 204 3.15 1.25 -1.46
N SER A 205 4.27 1.63 -0.85
CA SER A 205 4.44 1.56 0.60
C SER A 205 3.41 2.35 1.40
N PRO A 206 2.93 3.55 1.00
CA PRO A 206 1.92 4.28 1.76
C PRO A 206 0.56 3.58 1.79
N VAL A 207 0.21 2.89 0.70
CA VAL A 207 -1.06 2.16 0.56
C VAL A 207 -1.03 0.91 1.45
N ILE A 208 0.07 0.15 1.39
CA ILE A 208 0.28 -1.04 2.22
C ILE A 208 0.32 -0.70 3.71
N ALA A 209 1.02 0.39 4.07
CA ALA A 209 1.05 0.92 5.43
C ALA A 209 -0.34 1.29 5.98
N ALA A 210 -1.20 1.87 5.14
CA ALA A 210 -2.54 2.26 5.57
C ALA A 210 -3.45 1.06 5.90
N LEU A 211 -3.16 -0.12 5.34
CA LEU A 211 -3.82 -1.36 5.73
C LEU A 211 -3.23 -1.90 7.04
N HIS A 212 -1.90 -1.88 7.16
CA HIS A 212 -1.16 -2.40 8.31
C HIS A 212 -1.13 -1.42 9.50
N VAL A 213 -2.30 -0.88 9.86
CA VAL A 213 -2.44 -0.05 11.06
C VAL A 213 -2.79 -0.97 12.22
N ILE A 214 -1.75 -1.30 13.00
CA ILE A 214 -1.88 -1.98 14.28
C ILE A 214 -2.02 -0.91 15.36
N ALA A 215 -3.05 -1.03 16.18
CA ALA A 215 -3.14 -0.28 17.42
C ALA A 215 -2.22 -0.93 18.46
N GLU A 216 -1.05 -0.36 18.69
CA GLU A 216 -0.12 -0.78 19.73
C GLU A 216 -0.43 -0.14 21.09
N GLY A 217 0.04 -0.76 22.18
CA GLY A 217 -0.13 -0.25 23.55
C GLY A 217 -1.56 -0.33 24.07
N VAL A 218 -2.38 -1.26 23.57
CA VAL A 218 -3.74 -1.47 24.07
C VAL A 218 -3.69 -2.24 25.37
N GLU A 219 -4.00 -1.56 26.47
CA GLU A 219 -3.94 -2.10 27.83
C GLU A 219 -5.31 -2.46 28.39
N THR A 220 -6.38 -1.80 27.94
CA THR A 220 -7.74 -2.01 28.46
C THR A 220 -8.78 -2.31 27.38
N GLN A 221 -9.86 -3.00 27.77
CA GLN A 221 -10.95 -3.38 26.86
C GLN A 221 -11.67 -2.15 26.28
N GLU A 222 -11.74 -1.04 27.03
CA GLU A 222 -12.32 0.23 26.59
C GLU A 222 -11.48 0.88 25.48
N GLN A 223 -10.14 0.85 25.62
CA GLN A 223 -9.22 1.33 24.58
C GLN A 223 -9.39 0.52 23.30
N LYS A 224 -9.45 -0.82 23.43
CA LYS A 224 -9.74 -1.71 22.29
C LYS A 224 -11.07 -1.35 21.63
N ALA A 225 -12.15 -1.25 22.41
CA ALA A 225 -13.48 -0.95 21.88
C ALA A 225 -13.54 0.41 21.17
N LEU A 226 -12.84 1.42 21.70
CA LEU A 226 -12.70 2.73 21.08
C LEU A 226 -11.93 2.64 19.75
N LEU A 227 -10.78 1.97 19.75
CA LEU A 227 -9.93 1.83 18.57
C LEU A 227 -10.59 0.97 17.49
N GLN A 228 -11.38 -0.05 17.87
CA GLN A 228 -12.27 -0.80 16.99
C GLN A 228 -13.34 0.11 16.36
N LYS A 229 -14.03 0.96 17.14
CA LYS A 229 -14.96 1.96 16.59
C LYS A 229 -14.28 2.96 15.65
N MET A 230 -12.99 3.24 15.86
CA MET A 230 -12.19 4.08 14.97
C MET A 230 -11.68 3.37 13.71
N GLY A 231 -11.93 2.05 13.58
CA GLY A 231 -11.60 1.24 12.42
C GLY A 231 -10.26 0.51 12.48
N CYS A 232 -9.62 0.42 13.65
CA CYS A 232 -8.43 -0.43 13.82
C CYS A 232 -8.85 -1.91 13.72
N GLN A 233 -8.09 -2.71 12.98
CA GLN A 233 -8.41 -4.12 12.73
C GLN A 233 -7.43 -5.08 13.41
N ALA A 234 -6.25 -4.58 13.79
CA ALA A 234 -5.22 -5.32 14.51
C ALA A 234 -4.80 -4.55 15.76
N PHE A 235 -4.52 -5.27 16.83
CA PHE A 235 -4.23 -4.71 18.15
C PHE A 235 -3.08 -5.46 18.81
N GLN A 236 -2.26 -4.73 19.55
CA GLN A 236 -1.17 -5.26 20.35
C GLN A 236 -1.09 -4.47 21.66
N GLY A 237 -0.80 -5.14 22.77
CA GLY A 237 -0.63 -4.50 24.08
C GLY A 237 -1.00 -5.42 25.24
N TYR A 238 -0.83 -4.94 26.48
CA TYR A 238 -1.04 -5.72 27.70
C TYR A 238 -2.44 -6.27 27.90
N LEU A 239 -3.43 -5.77 27.15
CA LEU A 239 -4.76 -6.36 27.09
C LEU A 239 -4.72 -7.77 26.47
N PHE A 240 -3.87 -8.00 25.47
CA PHE A 240 -3.83 -9.25 24.69
C PHE A 240 -2.72 -10.20 25.14
N GLY A 241 -1.69 -9.68 25.80
CA GLY A 241 -0.61 -10.47 26.38
C GLY A 241 0.28 -9.60 27.25
N ARG A 242 0.31 -9.88 28.56
CA ARG A 242 1.28 -9.26 29.47
C ARG A 242 2.63 -9.95 29.33
N PRO A 243 3.75 -9.27 29.58
CA PRO A 243 5.05 -9.93 29.65
C PRO A 243 4.99 -11.03 30.71
N CYS A 244 5.19 -12.28 30.28
CA CYS A 244 5.35 -13.42 31.17
C CYS A 244 6.83 -13.82 31.22
N ARG A 245 7.23 -14.59 32.24
CA ARG A 245 8.60 -15.10 32.32
C ARG A 245 8.77 -16.16 31.23
N ILE A 246 10.00 -16.38 30.78
CA ILE A 246 10.28 -17.38 29.74
C ILE A 246 9.94 -18.81 30.19
N GLU A 247 9.92 -19.01 31.51
CA GLU A 247 9.50 -20.23 32.21
C GLU A 247 7.99 -20.49 32.09
N ASP A 248 7.20 -19.45 31.78
CA ASP A 248 5.74 -19.43 31.73
C ASP A 248 5.19 -19.32 30.29
N LEU A 249 6.04 -19.48 29.27
CA LEU A 249 5.67 -19.56 27.85
C LEU A 249 5.46 -21.04 27.47
N ASP A 250 4.21 -21.47 27.35
CA ASP A 250 3.82 -22.81 26.84
C ASP A 250 4.14 -23.01 25.35
#